data_AF-A0A353CYE1-F1
#
_entry.id   AF-A0A353CYE1-F1
#
_cell.length_a   1.000
_cell.length_b   1.000
_cell.length_c   1.000
_cell.angle_alpha   90.00
_cell.angle_beta   90.00
_cell.angle_gamma   90.00
#
_symmetry.space_group_name_H-M   'P 1'
#
loop_
_entity.id
_entity.type
_entity.pdbx_description
1 polymer ?
#
loop_
_entity_poly.entity_id
_entity_poly.type
_entity_poly.pdbx_seq_one_letter_code
_entity_poly.pdbx_strand_id
1 'polypeptide(L)'
;MLAAIKNQVRELWTIDLHCANSVLRPYLGEVKVSELSLRATIALFLQEKFTEVVLVAPDRGAENRVRNLAALLKVSYLVMNKQRRSATEVVVEMPKGFYETNKQHIIVDDIISTGKTFAAAIAQLRQSGIDQVAGVITHNVARAETIESFAADGVPIFTSNSIARDDWHFDVLESVVAEAAQQMKLAV
;
A
#
# COMPACT_ATOMS: atom_id res chain seq x y z
N MET A 1 23.41 -2.90 -8.68
CA MET A 1 22.44 -3.97 -9.00
C MET A 1 21.69 -3.67 -10.30
N LEU A 2 20.90 -2.58 -10.43
CA LEU A 2 20.10 -2.30 -11.64
C LEU A 2 20.92 -2.09 -12.93
N ALA A 3 22.05 -1.39 -12.86
CA ALA A 3 22.95 -1.24 -14.02
C ALA A 3 23.56 -2.57 -14.48
N ALA A 4 23.65 -3.58 -13.60
CA ALA A 4 24.22 -4.88 -13.93
C ALA A 4 23.24 -5.76 -14.71
N ILE A 5 21.92 -5.58 -14.51
CA ILE A 5 20.89 -6.37 -15.20
C ILE A 5 20.43 -5.73 -16.51
N LYS A 6 20.69 -4.43 -16.73
CA LYS A 6 20.23 -3.67 -17.90
C LYS A 6 20.52 -4.34 -19.24
N ASN A 7 21.69 -4.97 -19.39
CA ASN A 7 22.09 -5.64 -20.64
C ASN A 7 21.69 -7.14 -20.68
N GLN A 8 21.03 -7.63 -19.63
CA GLN A 8 20.65 -9.04 -19.49
C GLN A 8 19.14 -9.26 -19.63
N VAL A 9 18.33 -8.19 -19.55
CA VAL A 9 16.87 -8.27 -19.63
C VAL A 9 16.32 -7.29 -20.66
N ARG A 10 15.27 -7.70 -21.38
CA ARG A 10 14.54 -6.85 -22.34
C ARG A 10 13.40 -6.08 -21.67
N GLU A 11 12.76 -6.71 -20.69
CA GLU A 11 11.62 -6.17 -19.97
C GLU A 11 11.74 -6.53 -18.49
N LEU A 12 11.37 -5.58 -17.63
CA LEU A 12 11.28 -5.74 -16.19
C LEU A 12 9.81 -5.61 -15.79
N TRP A 13 9.31 -6.62 -15.09
CA TRP A 13 7.98 -6.62 -14.52
C TRP A 13 8.09 -6.44 -13.01
N THR A 14 7.27 -5.57 -12.45
CA THR A 14 7.25 -5.28 -11.02
C THR A 14 5.83 -5.03 -10.56
N ILE A 15 5.59 -5.19 -9.27
CA ILE A 15 4.30 -4.96 -8.64
C ILE A 15 4.41 -3.67 -7.81
N ASP A 16 3.40 -2.81 -7.90
CA ASP A 16 3.16 -1.64 -7.04
C ASP A 16 4.43 -0.82 -6.72
N LEU A 17 5.15 -0.43 -7.77
CA LEU A 17 6.49 0.13 -7.65
C LEU A 17 6.49 1.49 -6.95
N HIS A 18 7.30 1.61 -5.89
CA HIS A 18 7.52 2.88 -5.22
C HIS A 18 8.19 3.90 -6.16
N CYS A 19 7.49 4.98 -6.50
CA CYS A 19 8.01 6.09 -7.30
C CYS A 19 8.63 5.66 -8.65
N ALA A 20 7.87 4.93 -9.46
CA ALA A 20 8.31 4.31 -10.72
C ALA A 20 9.19 5.18 -11.64
N ASN A 21 8.79 6.44 -11.85
CA ASN A 21 9.46 7.32 -12.81
C ASN A 21 10.79 7.91 -12.31
N SER A 22 10.96 8.09 -11.00
CA SER A 22 12.14 8.75 -10.42
C SER A 22 13.21 7.77 -9.95
N VAL A 23 12.84 6.52 -9.64
CA VAL A 23 13.77 5.56 -9.02
C VAL A 23 14.43 4.64 -10.04
N LEU A 24 13.68 4.11 -11.02
CA LEU A 24 14.21 3.05 -11.90
C LEU A 24 14.69 3.55 -13.27
N ARG A 25 13.95 4.46 -13.90
CA ARG A 25 14.24 4.93 -15.28
C ARG A 25 15.67 5.43 -15.48
N PRO A 26 16.30 6.18 -14.55
CA PRO A 26 17.69 6.63 -14.72
C PRO A 26 18.71 5.49 -14.84
N TYR A 27 18.43 4.31 -14.28
CA TYR A 27 19.38 3.19 -14.22
C TYR A 27 19.12 2.11 -15.27
N LEU A 28 17.90 2.03 -15.80
CA LEU A 28 17.47 0.96 -16.70
C LEU A 28 17.55 1.33 -18.20
N GLY A 29 17.74 2.60 -18.54
CA GLY A 29 17.84 3.04 -19.94
C GLY A 29 16.62 2.65 -20.77
N GLU A 30 16.83 1.84 -21.81
CA GLU A 30 15.76 1.41 -22.74
C GLU A 30 15.00 0.14 -22.30
N VAL A 31 15.36 -0.47 -21.17
CA VAL A 31 14.61 -1.63 -20.66
C VAL A 31 13.17 -1.20 -20.38
N LYS A 32 12.21 -1.88 -21.01
CA LYS A 32 10.79 -1.64 -20.77
C LYS A 32 10.46 -2.04 -19.33
N VAL A 33 9.86 -1.14 -18.56
CA VAL A 33 9.39 -1.42 -17.20
C VAL A 33 7.87 -1.46 -17.23
N SER A 34 7.32 -2.63 -16.93
CA SER A 34 5.88 -2.89 -16.84
C SER A 34 5.50 -3.00 -15.36
N GLU A 35 4.73 -2.03 -14.89
CA GLU A 35 4.24 -1.97 -13.51
C GLU A 35 2.84 -2.62 -13.45
N LEU A 36 2.71 -3.60 -12.57
CA LEU A 36 1.47 -4.27 -12.24
C LEU A 36 0.91 -3.72 -10.92
N SER A 37 -0.39 -3.66 -10.80
CA SER A 37 -1.10 -3.22 -9.61
C SER A 37 -1.78 -4.39 -8.90
N LEU A 38 -1.72 -4.41 -7.57
CA LEU A 38 -2.54 -5.35 -6.77
C LEU A 38 -3.92 -4.80 -6.42
N ARG A 39 -4.32 -3.68 -7.02
CA ARG A 39 -5.57 -2.99 -6.66
C ARG A 39 -6.80 -3.89 -6.77
N ALA A 40 -6.87 -4.75 -7.79
CA ALA A 40 -7.99 -5.69 -7.93
C ALA A 40 -7.98 -6.76 -6.82
N THR A 41 -6.81 -7.34 -6.51
CA THR A 41 -6.62 -8.29 -5.42
C THR A 41 -7.04 -7.68 -4.08
N ILE A 42 -6.53 -6.48 -3.81
CA ILE A 42 -6.79 -5.77 -2.57
C ILE A 42 -8.28 -5.43 -2.47
N ALA A 43 -8.93 -5.05 -3.57
CA ALA A 43 -10.37 -4.80 -3.59
C ALA A 43 -11.17 -6.05 -3.21
N LEU A 44 -10.86 -7.20 -3.81
CA LEU A 44 -11.52 -8.47 -3.50
C LEU A 44 -11.31 -8.85 -2.03
N PHE A 45 -10.05 -8.81 -1.56
CA PHE A 45 -9.71 -9.09 -0.17
C PHE A 45 -10.48 -8.18 0.80
N LEU A 46 -10.58 -6.88 0.50
CA LEU A 46 -11.32 -5.94 1.33
C LEU A 46 -12.83 -6.24 1.36
N GLN A 47 -13.43 -6.59 0.21
CA GLN A 47 -14.85 -6.93 0.12
C GLN A 47 -15.20 -8.22 0.87
N GLU A 48 -14.30 -9.20 0.87
CA GLU A 48 -14.50 -10.46 1.59
C GLU A 48 -14.33 -10.30 3.10
N LYS A 49 -13.41 -9.42 3.52
CA LYS A 49 -13.01 -9.32 4.92
C LYS A 49 -13.74 -8.23 5.70
N PHE A 50 -14.22 -7.18 5.04
CA PHE A 50 -14.83 -6.03 5.68
C PHE A 50 -16.14 -5.62 5.01
N THR A 51 -17.09 -5.12 5.79
CA THR A 51 -18.42 -4.72 5.29
C THR A 51 -18.51 -3.22 5.00
N GLU A 52 -18.10 -2.38 5.96
CA GLU A 52 -18.14 -0.92 5.83
C GLU A 52 -16.79 -0.33 6.17
N VAL A 53 -16.12 0.21 5.15
CA VAL A 53 -14.75 0.73 5.28
C VAL A 53 -14.63 2.19 4.84
N VAL A 54 -13.68 2.88 5.45
CA VAL A 54 -13.09 4.11 4.94
C VAL A 54 -11.63 3.83 4.65
N LEU A 55 -11.18 4.09 3.43
CA LEU A 55 -9.76 3.89 3.09
C LEU A 55 -8.93 5.10 3.49
N VAL A 56 -7.72 4.86 3.96
CA VAL A 56 -6.84 5.90 4.50
C VAL A 56 -5.50 5.85 3.78
N ALA A 57 -5.16 6.95 3.10
CA ALA A 57 -3.81 7.18 2.62
C ALA A 57 -2.97 7.77 3.76
N PRO A 58 -1.91 7.09 4.24
CA PRO A 58 -1.12 7.57 5.37
C PRO A 58 -0.28 8.82 5.03
N ASP A 59 -0.04 9.07 3.74
CA ASP A 59 0.47 10.33 3.24
C ASP A 59 0.02 10.60 1.79
N ARG A 60 0.37 11.79 1.26
CA ARG A 60 -0.02 12.20 -0.11
C ARG A 60 0.58 11.32 -1.21
N GLY A 61 1.67 10.61 -0.94
CA GLY A 61 2.26 9.67 -1.91
C GLY A 61 1.35 8.48 -2.19
N ALA A 62 0.61 8.02 -1.18
CA ALA A 62 -0.36 6.93 -1.29
C ALA A 62 -1.73 7.39 -1.83
N GLU A 63 -1.97 8.69 -1.98
CA GLU A 63 -3.28 9.25 -2.32
C GLU A 63 -3.88 8.63 -3.60
N ASN A 64 -3.10 8.54 -4.68
CA ASN A 64 -3.60 8.00 -5.95
C ASN A 64 -4.03 6.53 -5.83
N ARG A 65 -3.25 5.73 -5.09
CA ARG A 65 -3.54 4.32 -4.82
C ARG A 65 -4.86 4.18 -4.07
N VAL A 66 -4.99 4.92 -2.97
CA VAL A 66 -6.19 4.88 -2.12
C VAL A 66 -7.42 5.39 -2.85
N ARG A 67 -7.32 6.53 -3.55
CA ARG A 67 -8.45 7.09 -4.31
C ARG A 67 -8.96 6.13 -5.38
N ASN A 68 -8.05 5.51 -6.12
CA ASN A 68 -8.42 4.57 -7.18
C ASN A 68 -9.06 3.30 -6.63
N LEU A 69 -8.56 2.79 -5.51
CA LEU A 69 -9.14 1.65 -4.81
C LEU A 69 -10.52 1.98 -4.22
N ALA A 70 -10.66 3.17 -3.61
CA ALA A 70 -11.92 3.65 -3.07
C ALA A 70 -12.99 3.81 -4.15
N ALA A 71 -12.62 4.33 -5.32
CA ALA A 71 -13.51 4.44 -6.47
C ALA A 71 -13.98 3.07 -6.99
N LEU A 72 -13.08 2.09 -7.03
CA LEU A 72 -13.41 0.71 -7.42
C LEU A 72 -14.40 0.06 -6.43
N LEU A 73 -14.19 0.28 -5.13
CA LEU A 73 -15.02 -0.26 -4.05
C LEU A 73 -16.29 0.57 -3.78
N LYS A 74 -16.39 1.78 -4.34
CA LYS A 74 -17.44 2.77 -4.06
C LYS A 74 -17.55 3.14 -2.59
N VAL A 75 -16.40 3.35 -1.93
CA VAL A 75 -16.30 3.72 -0.51
C VAL A 75 -15.65 5.09 -0.32
N SER A 76 -15.81 5.67 0.87
CA SER A 76 -15.14 6.90 1.27
C SER A 76 -13.63 6.68 1.42
N TYR A 77 -12.85 7.75 1.25
CA TYR A 77 -11.44 7.73 1.61
C TYR A 77 -10.99 9.05 2.24
N LEU A 78 -9.89 8.98 3.00
CA LEU A 78 -9.21 10.13 3.57
C LEU A 78 -7.72 10.12 3.20
N VAL A 79 -7.12 11.30 3.13
CA VAL A 79 -5.70 11.47 2.83
C VAL A 79 -5.07 12.24 3.98
N MET A 80 -4.11 11.62 4.64
CA MET A 80 -3.37 12.27 5.70
C MET A 80 -2.22 13.10 5.14
N ASN A 81 -1.84 14.13 5.89
CA ASN A 81 -0.69 14.96 5.55
C ASN A 81 0.47 14.64 6.49
N LYS A 82 1.50 14.02 5.93
CA LYS A 82 2.72 13.68 6.65
C LYS A 82 3.70 14.84 6.59
N GLN A 83 4.07 15.35 7.76
CA GLN A 83 5.14 16.31 7.93
C GLN A 83 6.32 15.63 8.62
N ARG A 84 7.48 15.62 7.96
CA ARG A 84 8.72 15.14 8.56
C ARG A 84 9.41 16.32 9.24
N ARG A 85 9.40 16.34 10.58
CA ARG A 85 10.04 17.39 11.38
C ARG A 85 11.54 17.14 11.57
N SER A 86 11.96 15.88 11.57
CA SER A 86 13.37 15.47 11.61
C SER A 86 13.58 14.09 10.98
N ALA A 87 14.82 13.56 10.99
CA ALA A 87 15.10 12.21 10.52
C ALA A 87 14.33 11.12 11.31
N THR A 88 13.96 11.40 12.56
CA THR A 88 13.31 10.44 13.46
C THR A 88 11.87 10.79 13.79
N GLU A 89 11.46 12.04 13.61
CA GLU A 89 10.13 12.55 13.96
C GLU A 89 9.24 12.74 12.74
N VAL A 90 8.11 12.03 12.76
CA VAL A 90 7.07 12.09 11.72
C VAL A 90 5.77 12.47 12.41
N VAL A 91 5.14 13.54 11.93
CA VAL A 91 3.81 13.97 12.33
C VAL A 91 2.86 13.71 11.17
N VAL A 92 1.69 13.17 11.46
CA VAL A 92 0.64 12.89 10.47
C VAL A 92 -0.61 13.63 10.91
N GLU A 93 -1.13 14.48 10.03
CA GLU A 93 -2.31 15.30 10.28
C GLU A 93 -3.49 14.79 9.45
N MET A 94 -4.69 14.78 10.04
CA MET A 94 -5.92 14.48 9.32
C MET A 94 -6.63 15.77 8.85
N PRO A 95 -7.31 15.76 7.68
CA PRO A 95 -8.05 16.92 7.19
C PRO A 95 -9.22 17.28 8.11
N LYS A 96 -9.31 18.52 8.59
CA LYS A 96 -10.40 18.94 9.49
C LYS A 96 -11.79 18.59 8.91
N GLY A 97 -12.61 17.89 9.69
CA GLY A 97 -13.96 17.51 9.28
C GLY A 97 -14.62 16.52 10.23
N PHE A 98 -15.81 16.06 9.84
CA PHE A 98 -16.49 14.93 10.46
C PHE A 98 -16.02 13.63 9.82
N TYR A 99 -15.76 12.62 10.63
CA TYR A 99 -15.33 11.30 10.18
C TYR A 99 -16.34 10.25 10.57
N GLU A 100 -16.44 9.19 9.76
CA GLU A 100 -17.35 8.07 9.97
C GLU A 100 -16.80 7.12 11.04
N THR A 101 -16.75 7.55 12.30
CA THR A 101 -16.09 6.83 13.41
C THR A 101 -16.65 5.43 13.69
N ASN A 102 -17.85 5.13 13.19
CA ASN A 102 -18.49 3.82 13.27
C ASN A 102 -18.03 2.81 12.21
N LYS A 103 -17.15 3.21 11.27
CA LYS A 103 -16.64 2.35 10.19
C LYS A 103 -15.19 1.96 10.42
N GLN A 104 -14.82 0.83 9.83
CA GLN A 104 -13.44 0.35 9.85
C GLN A 104 -12.56 1.24 8.95
N HIS A 105 -11.53 1.84 9.52
CA HIS A 105 -10.56 2.64 8.80
C HIS A 105 -9.37 1.79 8.38
N ILE A 106 -9.18 1.63 7.06
CA ILE A 106 -8.13 0.79 6.49
C ILE A 106 -7.02 1.67 5.94
N ILE A 107 -5.86 1.66 6.58
CA ILE A 107 -4.68 2.32 6.03
C ILE A 107 -4.11 1.45 4.92
N VAL A 108 -3.99 2.02 3.71
CA VAL A 108 -3.50 1.33 2.53
C VAL A 108 -2.21 2.00 2.05
N ASP A 109 -1.16 1.21 1.90
CA ASP A 109 0.15 1.69 1.42
C ASP A 109 0.87 0.65 0.56
N ASP A 110 1.92 1.07 -0.14
CA ASP A 110 2.74 0.19 -0.96
C ASP A 110 3.71 -0.64 -0.12
N ILE A 111 4.40 -0.01 0.82
CA ILE A 111 5.48 -0.61 1.60
C ILE A 111 5.29 -0.29 3.08
N ILE A 112 5.44 -1.31 3.92
CA ILE A 112 5.73 -1.12 5.34
C ILE A 112 7.17 -1.55 5.61
N SER A 113 7.94 -0.69 6.27
CA SER A 113 9.34 -0.95 6.63
C SER A 113 9.56 -0.74 8.12
N THR A 114 9.72 0.51 8.59
CA THR A 114 9.91 0.77 10.03
C THR A 114 8.60 0.85 10.83
N GLY A 115 7.45 0.86 10.16
CA GLY A 115 6.14 1.05 10.78
C GLY A 115 5.86 2.48 11.28
N LYS A 116 6.83 3.40 11.33
CA LYS A 116 6.66 4.72 11.96
C LYS A 116 5.54 5.57 11.36
N THR A 117 5.44 5.62 10.03
CA THR A 117 4.36 6.36 9.35
C THR A 117 3.01 5.74 9.65
N PHE A 118 2.96 4.41 9.71
CA PHE A 118 1.75 3.66 10.04
C PHE A 118 1.31 3.90 11.49
N ALA A 119 2.23 3.84 12.45
CA ALA A 119 1.98 4.15 13.86
C ALA A 119 1.48 5.58 14.08
N ALA A 120 2.07 6.56 13.39
CA ALA A 120 1.63 7.95 13.48
C ALA A 120 0.22 8.13 12.90
N ALA A 121 -0.11 7.46 11.79
CA ALA A 121 -1.46 7.46 11.22
C ALA A 121 -2.50 6.84 12.18
N ILE A 122 -2.19 5.69 12.80
CA ILE A 122 -3.05 5.05 13.82
C ILE A 122 -3.29 5.99 15.00
N ALA A 123 -2.23 6.60 15.54
CA ALA A 123 -2.34 7.52 16.66
C ALA A 123 -3.26 8.71 16.34
N GLN A 124 -3.15 9.26 15.12
CA GLN A 124 -3.99 10.37 14.69
C GLN A 124 -5.47 9.96 14.50
N LEU A 125 -5.74 8.75 13.99
CA LEU A 125 -7.09 8.19 13.89
C LEU A 125 -7.73 8.05 15.28
N ARG A 126 -7.01 7.44 16.23
CA ARG A 126 -7.47 7.26 17.61
C ARG A 126 -7.73 8.60 18.32
N GLN A 127 -6.85 9.58 18.14
CA GLN A 127 -7.07 10.94 18.65
C GLN A 127 -8.33 11.60 18.07
N SER A 128 -8.78 11.17 16.89
CA SER A 128 -10.00 11.63 16.25
C SER A 128 -11.24 10.77 16.59
N GLY A 129 -11.11 9.85 17.55
CA GLY A 129 -12.20 8.96 18.00
C GLY A 129 -12.44 7.74 17.11
N ILE A 130 -11.45 7.36 16.29
CA ILE A 130 -11.52 6.21 15.39
C ILE A 130 -10.66 5.09 15.95
N ASP A 131 -11.31 4.10 16.56
CA ASP A 131 -10.63 2.96 17.19
C ASP A 131 -10.55 1.73 16.29
N GLN A 132 -11.47 1.60 15.33
CA GLN A 132 -11.50 0.50 14.37
C GLN A 132 -10.52 0.75 13.22
N VAL A 133 -9.26 0.34 13.42
CA VAL A 133 -8.18 0.54 12.43
C VAL A 133 -7.58 -0.79 11.99
N ALA A 134 -7.27 -0.92 10.71
CA ALA A 134 -6.48 -2.02 10.17
C ALA A 134 -5.56 -1.54 9.03
N GLY A 135 -4.63 -2.40 8.60
CA GLY A 135 -3.72 -2.13 7.50
C GLY A 135 -3.83 -3.09 6.34
N VAL A 136 -3.64 -2.59 5.13
CA VAL A 136 -3.43 -3.42 3.94
C VAL A 136 -2.21 -2.90 3.18
N ILE A 137 -1.20 -3.75 3.05
CA ILE A 137 0.10 -3.37 2.50
C ILE A 137 0.53 -4.34 1.40
N THR A 138 1.03 -3.82 0.28
CA THR A 138 1.53 -4.68 -0.79
C THR A 138 2.84 -5.36 -0.37
N HIS A 139 3.86 -4.60 0.03
CA HIS A 139 5.20 -5.10 0.32
C HIS A 139 5.54 -5.01 1.82
N ASN A 140 5.60 -6.16 2.49
CA ASN A 140 6.01 -6.25 3.89
C ASN A 140 7.54 -6.38 4.04
N VAL A 141 8.22 -5.25 4.17
CA VAL A 141 9.67 -5.16 4.42
C VAL A 141 9.96 -5.01 5.93
N ALA A 142 8.92 -4.94 6.76
CA ALA A 142 9.06 -4.74 8.19
C ALA A 142 9.61 -5.98 8.90
N ARG A 143 10.12 -5.76 10.11
CA ARG A 143 10.44 -6.88 10.99
C ARG A 143 9.15 -7.49 11.55
N ALA A 144 9.18 -8.79 11.85
CA ALA A 144 8.00 -9.49 12.36
C ALA A 144 7.45 -8.80 13.63
N GLU A 145 8.33 -8.37 14.53
CA GLU A 145 7.97 -7.71 15.78
C GLU A 145 7.22 -6.39 15.55
N THR A 146 7.49 -5.71 14.42
CA THR A 146 6.75 -4.49 14.06
C THR A 146 5.29 -4.84 13.73
N ILE A 147 5.05 -5.87 12.92
CA ILE A 147 3.69 -6.30 12.56
C ILE A 147 2.96 -6.85 13.78
N GLU A 148 3.63 -7.69 14.58
CA GLU A 148 3.08 -8.25 15.82
C GLU A 148 2.70 -7.17 16.82
N SER A 149 3.50 -6.10 16.94
CA SER A 149 3.18 -4.99 17.86
C SER A 149 1.88 -4.28 17.49
N PHE A 150 1.59 -4.10 16.20
CA PHE A 150 0.32 -3.52 15.76
C PHE A 150 -0.85 -4.47 16.02
N ALA A 151 -0.68 -5.76 15.76
CA ALA A 151 -1.70 -6.76 16.07
C ALA A 151 -2.01 -6.82 17.57
N ALA A 152 -0.99 -6.76 18.44
CA ALA A 152 -1.14 -6.71 19.88
C ALA A 152 -1.86 -5.43 20.37
N ASP A 153 -1.72 -4.34 19.63
CA ASP A 153 -2.45 -3.08 19.83
C ASP A 153 -3.85 -3.09 19.17
N GLY A 154 -4.33 -4.24 18.68
CA GLY A 154 -5.65 -4.37 18.07
C GLY A 154 -5.75 -3.81 16.65
N VAL A 155 -4.62 -3.57 15.98
CA VAL A 155 -4.55 -3.05 14.60
C VAL A 155 -3.91 -4.10 13.70
N PRO A 156 -4.69 -5.06 13.15
CA PRO A 156 -4.13 -6.09 12.28
C PRO A 156 -3.64 -5.47 10.96
N ILE A 157 -2.47 -5.93 10.49
CA ILE A 157 -1.90 -5.54 9.19
C ILE A 157 -1.89 -6.74 8.26
N PHE A 158 -2.63 -6.62 7.16
CA PHE A 158 -2.74 -7.63 6.12
C PHE A 158 -1.76 -7.31 4.99
N THR A 159 -1.03 -8.32 4.55
CA THR A 159 0.06 -8.14 3.58
C THR A 159 -0.03 -9.15 2.45
N SER A 160 0.53 -8.81 1.29
CA SER A 160 0.65 -9.78 0.19
C SER A 160 1.89 -10.68 0.35
N ASN A 161 1.95 -11.76 -0.43
CA ASN A 161 3.15 -12.60 -0.57
C ASN A 161 4.21 -12.04 -1.55
N SER A 162 4.15 -10.75 -1.92
CA SER A 162 5.16 -10.12 -2.79
C SER A 162 6.58 -10.14 -2.21
N ILE A 163 6.69 -10.21 -0.88
CA ILE A 163 7.93 -10.51 -0.15
C ILE A 163 7.76 -11.91 0.45
N ALA A 164 8.70 -12.81 0.17
CA ALA A 164 8.65 -14.20 0.62
C ALA A 164 8.76 -14.29 2.15
N ARG A 165 7.60 -14.46 2.79
CA ARG A 165 7.40 -14.60 4.24
C ARG A 165 6.19 -15.50 4.46
N ASP A 166 5.97 -15.94 5.69
CA ASP A 166 4.83 -16.80 6.04
C ASP A 166 3.62 -16.01 6.59
N ASP A 167 3.78 -14.71 6.84
CA ASP A 167 2.80 -13.81 7.48
C ASP A 167 1.93 -13.00 6.49
N TRP A 168 1.68 -13.55 5.30
CA TRP A 168 0.85 -12.96 4.25
C TRP A 168 -0.61 -13.40 4.33
N HIS A 169 -1.49 -12.64 3.65
CA HIS A 169 -2.94 -12.75 3.79
C HIS A 169 -3.70 -12.74 2.46
N PHE A 170 -3.07 -12.27 1.38
CA PHE A 170 -3.63 -12.33 0.03
C PHE A 170 -2.52 -12.57 -1.00
N ASP A 171 -2.82 -13.36 -2.03
CA ASP A 171 -1.84 -13.82 -3.01
C ASP A 171 -1.73 -12.84 -4.20
N VAL A 172 -0.52 -12.54 -4.63
CA VAL A 172 -0.27 -11.74 -5.83
C VAL A 172 -0.49 -12.51 -7.14
N LEU A 173 -0.38 -13.84 -7.14
CA LEU A 173 -0.26 -14.66 -8.35
C LEU A 173 -1.40 -14.44 -9.33
N GLU A 174 -2.66 -14.57 -8.88
CA GLU A 174 -3.81 -14.46 -9.78
C GLU A 174 -3.90 -13.10 -10.46
N SER A 175 -3.60 -12.03 -9.72
CA SER A 175 -3.67 -10.66 -10.23
C SER A 175 -2.49 -10.29 -11.11
N VAL A 176 -1.29 -10.78 -10.78
CA VAL A 176 -0.11 -10.64 -11.64
C VAL A 176 -0.35 -11.30 -12.99
N VAL A 177 -0.88 -12.54 -13.00
CA VAL A 177 -1.18 -13.26 -14.25
C VAL A 177 -2.25 -12.54 -15.06
N ALA A 178 -3.33 -12.08 -14.42
CA ALA A 178 -4.42 -11.39 -15.10
C ALA A 178 -3.97 -10.05 -15.71
N GLU A 179 -3.29 -9.20 -14.94
CA GLU A 179 -2.80 -7.92 -15.44
C GLU A 179 -1.71 -8.10 -16.52
N ALA A 180 -0.82 -9.08 -16.34
CA ALA A 180 0.19 -9.37 -17.35
C ALA A 180 -0.41 -9.84 -18.67
N ALA A 181 -1.38 -10.74 -18.62
CA ALA A 181 -2.09 -11.18 -19.81
C ALA A 181 -2.81 -10.02 -20.51
N GLN A 182 -3.40 -9.08 -19.76
CA GLN A 182 -4.06 -7.90 -20.33
C GLN A 182 -3.04 -6.96 -21.01
N GLN A 183 -1.93 -6.65 -20.34
CA GLN A 183 -0.90 -5.77 -20.90
C GLN A 183 -0.21 -6.38 -22.13
N MET A 184 -0.02 -7.71 -22.16
CA MET A 184 0.52 -8.42 -23.32
C MET A 184 -0.44 -8.39 -24.52
N LYS A 185 -1.76 -8.52 -24.30
CA LYS A 185 -2.77 -8.43 -25.36
C LYS A 185 -2.86 -7.03 -25.99
N LEU A 186 -2.61 -5.99 -25.20
CA LEU A 186 -2.61 -4.59 -25.68
C LEU A 186 -1.34 -4.20 -26.43
N ALA A 187 -0.31 -5.06 -26.44
CA ALA A 187 0.96 -4.81 -27.09
C ALA A 187 1.07 -5.46 -28.50
N VAL A 188 -0.01 -6.09 -28.99
CA VAL A 188 -0.16 -6.70 -30.32
C VAL A 188 -1.03 -5.81 -31.18
#